data_AF-A0A7S1E0G3-F1
#
_entry.id   AF-A0A7S1E0G3-F1
#
_cell.length_a   1.000
_cell.length_b   1.000
_cell.length_c   1.000
_cell.angle_alpha   90.00
_cell.angle_beta   90.00
_cell.angle_gamma   90.00
#
_symmetry.space_group_name_H-M   'P 1'
#
loop_
_entity.id
_entity.type
_entity.pdbx_description
1 polymer ?
#
loop_
_entity_poly.entity_id
_entity_poly.type
_entity_poly.pdbx_seq_one_letter_code
_entity_poly.pdbx_strand_id
1 'polypeptide(L)'
;SLIAYDGDTLYTTEMTSVVRELNTKWGEPLAKEIPSIAEHTPGVHKILICDLDIEKLSKVRVSLEKLASDNCATVTQAIPSMLELLPHGCSKALGVQKLCQALGVDPSTQPLALGDTE
;
A
#
# COMPACT_ATOMS: atom_id res chain seq x y z
N SER A 1 12.70 -1.27 5.47
CA SER A 1 12.11 -2.57 5.09
C SER A 1 11.13 -2.39 3.96
N LEU A 2 11.06 -3.35 3.03
CA LEU A 2 10.17 -3.32 1.88
C LEU A 2 9.21 -4.50 1.93
N ILE A 3 7.92 -4.24 1.81
CA ILE A 3 6.86 -5.25 1.86
C ILE A 3 5.96 -5.05 0.65
N ALA A 4 5.58 -6.11 -0.05
CA ALA A 4 4.67 -6.02 -1.18
C ALA A 4 3.43 -6.87 -0.97
N TYR A 5 2.31 -6.43 -1.51
CA TYR A 5 1.01 -7.10 -1.43
C TYR A 5 0.48 -7.35 -2.83
N ASP A 6 0.07 -8.58 -3.14
CA ASP A 6 -0.46 -8.96 -4.45
C ASP A 6 -1.99 -9.13 -4.48
N GLY A 7 -2.69 -8.83 -3.39
CA GLY A 7 -4.13 -9.06 -3.26
C GLY A 7 -4.48 -10.16 -2.26
N ASP A 8 -3.57 -11.11 -2.01
CA ASP A 8 -3.82 -12.20 -1.08
C ASP A 8 -2.67 -12.40 -0.09
N THR A 9 -1.44 -12.17 -0.53
CA THR A 9 -0.23 -12.47 0.25
C THR A 9 0.68 -11.25 0.37
N LEU A 10 1.29 -11.10 1.56
CA LEU A 10 2.39 -10.17 1.79
C LEU A 10 3.74 -10.83 1.52
N TYR A 11 4.66 -10.09 0.92
CA TYR A 11 5.99 -10.54 0.55
C TYR A 11 7.05 -9.56 1.02
N THR A 12 8.25 -10.03 1.34
CA THR A 12 9.40 -9.18 1.66
C THR A 12 10.68 -9.82 1.14
N THR A 13 11.75 -9.04 1.00
CA THR A 13 13.08 -9.59 0.70
C THR A 13 13.86 -9.96 1.96
N GLU A 14 13.44 -9.44 3.12
CA GLU A 14 14.13 -9.68 4.40
C GLU A 14 13.17 -9.52 5.59
N MET A 15 13.12 -10.52 6.46
CA MET A 15 12.28 -10.56 7.65
C MET A 15 12.87 -9.76 8.82
N THR A 16 12.90 -8.44 8.64
CA THR A 16 13.30 -7.46 9.64
C THR A 16 12.28 -7.34 10.80
N SER A 17 12.67 -6.67 11.89
CA SER A 17 11.77 -6.40 13.03
C SER A 17 10.52 -5.61 12.61
N VAL A 18 10.66 -4.63 11.71
CA VAL A 18 9.56 -3.80 11.19
C VAL A 18 8.54 -4.66 10.42
N VAL A 19 8.99 -5.66 9.65
CA VAL A 19 8.09 -6.59 8.95
C VAL A 19 7.31 -7.45 9.94
N ARG A 20 7.97 -7.92 11.00
CA ARG A 20 7.31 -8.70 12.06
C ARG A 20 6.31 -7.85 12.85
N GLU A 21 6.59 -6.57 13.06
CA GLU A 21 5.68 -5.64 13.74
C GLU A 21 4.36 -5.46 12.98
N LEU A 22 4.37 -5.51 11.63
CA LEU A 22 3.12 -5.49 10.84
C LEU A 22 2.16 -6.60 11.28
N ASN A 23 2.69 -7.80 11.50
CA ASN A 23 1.89 -8.92 11.98
C ASN A 23 1.47 -8.76 13.45
N THR A 24 2.40 -8.45 14.34
CA THR A 24 2.11 -8.47 15.78
C THR A 24 1.32 -7.26 16.27
N LYS A 25 1.44 -6.10 15.63
CA LYS A 25 0.80 -4.85 16.02
C LYS A 25 -0.46 -4.54 15.22
N TRP A 26 -0.40 -4.76 13.91
CA TRP A 26 -1.50 -4.39 13.00
C TRP A 26 -2.34 -5.60 12.57
N GLY A 27 -1.96 -6.81 12.99
CA GLY A 27 -2.70 -8.04 12.68
C GLY A 27 -2.58 -8.48 11.22
N GLU A 28 -1.66 -7.89 10.46
CA GLU A 28 -1.43 -8.25 9.07
C GLU A 28 -0.92 -9.70 8.93
N PRO A 29 -1.20 -10.40 7.82
CA PRO A 29 -0.57 -11.69 7.55
C PRO A 29 0.96 -11.60 7.62
N LEU A 30 1.62 -12.64 8.14
CA LEU A 30 3.08 -12.66 8.13
C LEU A 30 3.59 -12.72 6.68
N ALA A 31 4.46 -11.78 6.31
CA ALA A 31 5.01 -11.73 4.96
C ALA A 31 5.86 -12.97 4.64
N LYS A 32 5.83 -13.41 3.39
CA LYS A 32 6.70 -14.47 2.86
C LYS A 32 8.00 -13.85 2.34
N GLU A 33 9.13 -14.39 2.75
CA GLU A 33 10.43 -13.98 2.19
C GLU A 33 10.59 -14.51 0.76
N ILE A 34 10.93 -13.63 -0.18
CA ILE A 34 11.22 -13.95 -1.58
C ILE A 34 12.51 -13.24 -2.04
N PRO A 35 13.23 -13.79 -3.03
CA PRO A 35 14.51 -13.19 -3.46
C PRO A 35 14.37 -11.80 -4.08
N SER A 36 13.26 -11.54 -4.79
CA SER A 36 13.02 -10.28 -5.50
C SER A 36 11.53 -10.00 -5.61
N ILE A 37 11.11 -8.80 -5.20
CA ILE A 37 9.73 -8.33 -5.38
C ILE A 37 9.48 -7.89 -6.83
N ALA A 38 10.49 -7.38 -7.52
CA ALA A 38 10.35 -6.94 -8.91
C ALA A 38 10.10 -8.11 -9.88
N GLU A 39 10.53 -9.32 -9.52
CA GLU A 39 10.33 -10.54 -10.31
C GLU A 39 9.04 -11.29 -9.94
N HIS A 40 8.29 -10.82 -8.93
CA HIS A 40 7.05 -11.47 -8.51
C HIS A 40 5.99 -11.34 -9.61
N THR A 41 5.44 -12.48 -10.04
CA THR A 41 4.37 -12.58 -11.03
C THR A 41 3.10 -13.07 -10.32
N PRO A 42 1.93 -12.44 -10.51
CA PRO A 42 1.54 -11.54 -11.60
C PRO A 42 1.92 -10.05 -11.42
N GLY A 43 2.64 -9.71 -10.37
CA GLY A 43 2.94 -8.34 -9.97
C GLY A 43 2.38 -8.07 -8.58
N VAL A 44 2.39 -6.80 -8.17
CA VAL A 44 1.95 -6.39 -6.82
C VAL A 44 1.01 -5.19 -6.92
N HIS A 45 0.05 -5.12 -6.01
CA HIS A 45 -0.96 -4.05 -5.91
C HIS A 45 -0.54 -2.93 -4.96
N LYS A 46 0.39 -3.19 -4.05
CA LYS A 46 0.89 -2.22 -3.09
C LYS A 46 2.31 -2.59 -2.66
N ILE A 47 3.15 -1.57 -2.46
CA ILE A 47 4.44 -1.72 -1.78
C ILE A 47 4.47 -0.79 -0.57
N LEU A 48 4.83 -1.33 0.59
CA LEU A 48 5.11 -0.56 1.80
C LEU A 48 6.63 -0.39 1.93
N ILE A 49 7.04 0.85 2.16
CA ILE A 49 8.42 1.21 2.52
C ILE A 49 8.38 1.73 3.95
N CYS A 50 8.92 0.94 4.86
CA CYS A 50 8.88 1.22 6.30
C CYS A 50 10.28 1.46 6.85
N ASP A 51 10.46 2.52 7.62
CA ASP A 51 11.71 2.82 8.34
C ASP A 51 11.36 3.53 9.65
N LEU A 52 12.12 3.27 10.72
CA LEU A 52 11.95 3.96 12.00
C LEU A 52 12.58 5.36 11.96
N ASP A 53 13.49 5.61 11.03
CA ASP A 53 14.04 6.94 10.74
C ASP A 53 13.08 7.73 9.83
N ILE A 54 12.19 8.49 10.47
CA ILE A 54 11.16 9.30 9.80
C ILE A 54 11.78 10.40 8.93
N GLU A 55 12.91 10.98 9.34
CA GLU A 55 13.58 12.04 8.57
C GLU A 55 14.15 11.50 7.28
N LYS A 56 14.78 10.32 7.34
CA LYS A 56 15.25 9.59 6.17
C LYS A 56 14.08 9.22 5.26
N LEU A 57 12.99 8.70 5.81
CA LEU A 57 11.80 8.34 5.03
C LEU A 57 11.21 9.57 4.31
N SER A 58 11.16 10.72 4.99
CA SER A 58 10.68 11.98 4.42
C SER A 58 11.54 12.46 3.25
N LYS A 59 12.87 12.30 3.33
CA LYS A 59 13.79 12.61 2.22
C LYS A 59 13.60 11.65 1.04
N VAL A 60 13.40 10.36 1.33
CA VAL A 60 13.10 9.33 0.31
C VAL A 60 11.77 9.60 -0.37
N ARG A 61 10.75 10.08 0.36
CA ARG A 61 9.43 10.38 -0.19
C ARG A 61 9.51 11.33 -1.38
N VAL A 62 10.31 12.40 -1.30
CA VAL A 62 10.42 13.40 -2.38
C VAL A 62 10.92 12.78 -3.70
N SER A 63 11.97 11.96 -3.65
CA SER A 63 12.48 11.29 -4.86
C SER A 63 11.55 10.17 -5.33
N LEU A 64 10.92 9.46 -4.39
CA LEU A 64 9.98 8.39 -4.69
C LEU A 64 8.70 8.91 -5.36
N GLU A 65 8.15 10.03 -4.92
CA GLU A 65 6.96 10.66 -5.53
C GLU A 65 7.21 11.02 -6.98
N LYS A 66 8.38 11.60 -7.28
CA LYS A 66 8.77 11.88 -8.67
C LYS A 66 8.84 10.59 -9.49
N LEU A 67 9.55 9.57 -8.99
CA LEU A 67 9.69 8.30 -9.68
C LEU A 67 8.34 7.59 -9.89
N ALA A 68 7.48 7.62 -8.89
CA ALA A 68 6.14 7.04 -8.92
C ALA A 68 5.28 7.74 -9.99
N SER A 69 5.27 9.07 -9.99
CA SER A 69 4.53 9.84 -10.99
C SER A 69 5.00 9.56 -12.41
N ASP A 70 6.31 9.41 -12.62
CA ASP A 70 6.91 9.07 -13.92
C ASP A 70 6.52 7.64 -14.40
N ASN A 71 6.02 6.78 -13.50
CA ASN A 71 5.72 5.37 -13.76
C ASN A 71 4.26 4.97 -13.44
N CYS A 72 3.32 5.91 -13.51
CA CYS A 72 1.90 5.65 -13.24
C CYS A 72 1.65 4.99 -11.87
N ALA A 73 2.33 5.48 -10.84
CA ALA A 73 2.11 5.12 -9.45
C ALA A 73 1.91 6.38 -8.60
N THR A 74 1.37 6.19 -7.39
CA THR A 74 1.14 7.25 -6.41
C THR A 74 1.76 6.82 -5.08
N VAL A 75 2.43 7.76 -4.41
CA VAL A 75 2.88 7.58 -3.03
C VAL A 75 1.83 8.15 -2.08
N THR A 76 1.40 7.38 -1.10
CA THR A 76 0.57 7.85 0.02
C THR A 76 1.28 7.55 1.33
N GLN A 77 0.80 8.17 2.41
CA GLN A 77 1.39 7.98 3.74
C GLN A 77 0.30 8.02 4.81
N ALA A 78 0.01 6.86 5.41
CA ALA A 78 -0.93 6.78 6.53
C ALA A 78 -0.28 7.17 7.86
N ILE A 79 0.99 6.79 8.08
CA ILE A 79 1.75 7.10 9.30
C ILE A 79 3.19 7.53 9.00
N PRO A 80 3.86 8.30 9.89
CA PRO A 80 5.18 8.85 9.62
C PRO A 80 6.27 7.83 9.25
N SER A 81 6.17 6.60 9.74
CA SER A 81 7.16 5.52 9.52
C SER A 81 6.84 4.60 8.34
N MET A 82 5.83 4.91 7.52
CA MET A 82 5.37 4.06 6.42
C MET A 82 4.95 4.87 5.19
N LEU A 83 5.60 4.63 4.05
CA LEU A 83 5.13 5.08 2.74
C LEU A 83 4.45 3.92 2.04
N GLU A 84 3.34 4.18 1.35
CA GLU A 84 2.68 3.23 0.45
C GLU A 84 2.87 3.68 -0.99
N LEU A 85 3.27 2.75 -1.85
CA LEU A 85 3.30 2.94 -3.29
C LEU A 85 2.18 2.11 -3.91
N LEU A 86 1.29 2.78 -4.64
CA LEU A 86 0.08 2.21 -5.23
C LEU A 86 0.07 2.47 -6.74
N PRO A 87 -0.49 1.58 -7.57
CA PRO A 87 -0.80 1.89 -8.95
C PRO A 87 -1.68 3.16 -9.04
N HIS A 88 -1.38 4.02 -10.01
CA HIS A 88 -2.11 5.27 -10.19
C HIS A 88 -3.58 5.01 -10.55
N GLY A 89 -4.47 5.86 -10.06
CA GLY A 89 -5.92 5.75 -10.29
C GLY A 89 -6.63 4.74 -9.38
N CYS A 90 -5.92 4.00 -8.52
CA CYS A 90 -6.53 3.18 -7.48
C CYS A 90 -6.92 4.04 -6.27
N SER A 91 -8.21 4.21 -6.01
CA SER A 91 -8.72 4.87 -4.80
C SER A 91 -9.82 4.05 -4.13
N LYS A 92 -9.99 4.24 -2.81
CA LYS A 92 -11.10 3.64 -2.04
C LYS A 92 -12.44 3.99 -2.68
N ALA A 93 -12.61 5.24 -3.12
CA ALA A 93 -13.81 5.73 -3.79
C ALA A 93 -14.11 4.97 -5.09
N LEU A 94 -13.11 4.74 -5.95
CA LEU A 94 -13.29 3.96 -7.18
C LEU A 94 -13.68 2.51 -6.88
N GLY A 95 -13.07 1.91 -5.85
CA GLY A 95 -13.41 0.56 -5.39
C GLY A 95 -14.87 0.46 -4.94
N VAL A 96 -15.32 1.40 -4.10
CA VAL A 96 -16.72 1.49 -3.63
C VAL A 96 -17.67 1.71 -4.80
N GLN A 97 -17.34 2.60 -5.74
CA GLN A 97 -18.16 2.84 -6.93
C GLN A 97 -18.36 1.56 -7.75
N LYS A 98 -17.29 0.79 -8.00
CA LYS A 98 -17.36 -0.49 -8.72
C LYS A 98 -18.22 -1.52 -7.97
N LEU A 99 -18.11 -1.56 -6.64
CA LEU A 99 -18.94 -2.44 -5.80
C LEU A 99 -20.42 -2.05 -5.88
N CYS A 100 -20.74 -0.77 -5.73
CA CYS A 100 -22.11 -0.27 -5.85
C CYS A 100 -22.72 -0.62 -7.21
N GLN A 101 -21.98 -0.42 -8.30
CA GLN A 101 -22.40 -0.81 -9.65
C GLN A 101 -22.69 -2.32 -9.75
N ALA A 102 -21.82 -3.17 -9.19
CA ALA A 102 -22.01 -4.62 -9.20
C ALA A 102 -23.25 -5.07 -8.40
N LEU A 103 -23.62 -4.31 -7.37
CA LEU A 103 -24.77 -4.59 -6.50
C LEU A 103 -26.07 -3.89 -6.96
N GLY A 104 -26.02 -3.05 -7.99
CA GLY A 104 -27.17 -2.23 -8.41
C GLY A 104 -27.55 -1.13 -7.41
N VAL A 105 -26.59 -0.68 -6.60
CA VAL A 105 -26.72 0.41 -5.62
C VAL A 105 -26.26 1.71 -6.27
N ASP A 106 -26.97 2.81 -6.04
CA ASP A 106 -26.54 4.15 -6.46
C ASP A 106 -25.45 4.68 -5.51
N PRO A 107 -24.18 4.80 -5.97
CA PRO A 107 -23.08 5.23 -5.12
C PRO A 107 -23.20 6.69 -4.65
N SER A 108 -24.08 7.51 -5.26
CA SER A 108 -24.22 8.93 -4.93
C SER A 108 -25.21 9.23 -3.82
N THR A 109 -26.13 8.30 -3.52
CA THR A 109 -27.26 8.56 -2.60
C THR A 109 -27.40 7.55 -1.48
N GLN A 110 -26.88 6.33 -1.65
CA GLN A 110 -27.16 5.22 -0.73
C GLN A 110 -26.03 4.92 0.28
N PRO A 111 -24.73 5.00 -0.08
CA PRO A 111 -23.66 4.73 0.87
C PRO A 111 -23.44 5.85 1.89
N LEU A 112 -23.17 5.47 3.14
CA LEU A 112 -22.54 6.33 4.15
C LEU A 112 -21.04 5.98 4.22
N ALA A 113 -20.17 6.96 3.98
CA ALA A 113 -18.72 6.79 4.09
C ALA A 113 -18.20 7.51 5.35
N LEU A 114 -17.31 6.85 6.09
CA LEU A 114 -16.60 7.40 7.26
C LEU A 114 -15.10 7.13 7.06
N GLY A 115 -14.24 8.08 7.43
CA GLY A 115 -12.79 7.97 7.30
C GLY A 115 -12.04 8.89 8.26
N ASP A 116 -10.82 8.51 8.61
CA ASP A 116 -9.94 9.17 9.57
C ASP A 116 -8.61 9.65 8.97
N THR A 117 -8.31 9.18 7.76
CA THR A 117 -7.02 9.32 7.06
C THR A 117 -7.23 9.57 5.57
N GLU A 118 -6.14 9.88 4.86
CA GLU A 118 -6.11 10.18 3.42
C GLU A 118 -6.56 9.00 2.51
#